data_AF-A0A803KYT3-F1
#
_entry.id   AF-A0A803KYT3-F1
#
_cell.length_a   1.000
_cell.length_b   1.000
_cell.length_c   1.000
_cell.angle_alpha   90.00
_cell.angle_beta   90.00
_cell.angle_gamma   90.00
#
_symmetry.space_group_name_H-M   'P 1'
#
loop_
_entity.id
_entity.type
_entity.pdbx_description
1 polymer ?
#
loop_
_entity_poly.entity_id
_entity_poly.type
_entity_poly.pdbx_seq_one_letter_code
_entity_poly.pdbx_strand_id
1 'polypeptide(L)'
;MVGVAGSLSNTVLLHRFKYFIPFPSFCNKLTALSKFRQHRKLQFHLNFANFSTTQFDSHKTHLANVDNLIVLGIETSCDDTAAAVVRGNGEILSQVVSSQADLLVQYGGVAPKMAEEAHSKAINRVTQSALDEANLTAKDLSAVAVTIGPGLSLCLRVGVRKAREIARSFQLPLIGVHHMEAHTLVARLTDRNLQFPFMALLISGGHNLLILARDLGHYIQLGTTIDDAIGEAYDKTAKWLGLDMRRSGGPAVEELAREGDSESIKFKTPMLHHKDCNFSYAGLKTQVKLAIGSKNIDAEIPLSLASSHDRSSRADIAASFQRVAVLHLEERCERAIEWALKMEPSIKYFVVSGGVASNQYVRARLEQIAKNKGLQLVCPPPSLCTDNGVMVAWTGIEHFQMGRFDPPPPADEPEDTVYDLRPRWPLGEEYAEGKSEARSMRKARMHPSLTSLIQGSTKQLL
;
A
#
# COMPACT_ATOMS: atom_id res chain seq x y z
N MET A 1 16.83 57.41 -19.49
CA MET A 1 18.31 57.38 -19.63
C MET A 1 18.71 55.96 -19.98
N VAL A 2 19.25 55.77 -21.20
CA VAL A 2 20.17 54.72 -21.72
C VAL A 2 19.91 53.27 -21.26
N GLY A 3 19.43 52.33 -22.10
CA GLY A 3 20.09 51.72 -23.26
C GLY A 3 20.32 50.21 -22.95
N VAL A 4 20.41 49.21 -23.83
CA VAL A 4 20.52 49.02 -25.28
C VAL A 4 20.17 47.53 -25.57
N ALA A 5 19.66 47.25 -26.78
CA ALA A 5 19.36 45.93 -27.34
C ALA A 5 20.61 45.15 -27.79
N GLY A 6 20.49 43.83 -27.99
CA GLY A 6 21.52 43.01 -28.64
C GLY A 6 20.98 41.68 -29.18
N SER A 7 20.68 41.66 -30.47
CA SER A 7 20.51 40.46 -31.31
C SER A 7 21.88 39.95 -31.76
N LEU A 8 22.07 38.64 -31.94
CA LEU A 8 23.03 38.10 -32.91
C LEU A 8 22.61 36.71 -33.40
N SER A 9 22.47 36.63 -34.73
CA SER A 9 22.32 35.43 -35.57
C SER A 9 23.70 34.90 -35.94
N ASN A 10 23.86 33.59 -36.11
CA ASN A 10 24.99 33.02 -36.86
C ASN A 10 24.62 31.72 -37.57
N THR A 11 24.80 31.75 -38.88
CA THR A 11 24.67 30.71 -39.91
C THR A 11 26.06 30.19 -40.25
N VAL A 12 26.28 28.87 -40.41
CA VAL A 12 27.33 28.18 -41.21
C VAL A 12 27.07 26.66 -41.01
N LEU A 13 27.24 25.70 -41.91
CA LEU A 13 27.29 25.52 -43.38
C LEU A 13 27.42 23.99 -43.59
N LEU A 14 26.72 23.43 -44.58
CA LEU A 14 26.72 22.00 -44.95
C LEU A 14 28.04 21.56 -45.59
N HIS A 15 28.49 20.33 -45.32
CA HIS A 15 29.30 19.55 -46.28
C HIS A 15 28.93 18.05 -46.26
N ARG A 16 28.45 17.56 -47.41
CA ARG A 16 28.31 16.15 -47.78
C ARG A 16 29.51 15.76 -48.66
N PHE A 17 30.07 14.58 -48.46
CA PHE A 17 30.81 13.85 -49.50
C PHE A 17 30.34 12.40 -49.54
N LYS A 18 30.01 11.95 -50.76
CA LYS A 18 29.62 10.59 -51.14
C LYS A 18 30.88 9.81 -51.54
N TYR A 19 30.94 8.52 -51.21
CA TYR A 19 31.66 7.51 -52.02
C TYR A 19 30.83 6.22 -52.06
N PHE A 20 30.82 5.58 -53.23
CA PHE A 20 29.86 4.59 -53.71
C PHE A 20 30.65 3.55 -54.50
N ILE A 21 30.72 2.26 -54.10
CA ILE A 21 31.19 1.10 -54.91
C ILE A 21 30.48 -0.20 -54.38
N PRO A 22 30.12 -1.21 -55.21
CA PRO A 22 28.91 -2.05 -55.06
C PRO A 22 29.06 -3.54 -54.63
N PHE A 23 27.89 -4.16 -54.35
CA PHE A 23 27.45 -5.59 -54.17
C PHE A 23 28.21 -6.72 -54.94
N PRO A 24 28.11 -8.05 -54.60
CA PRO A 24 26.84 -8.78 -54.37
C PRO A 24 26.75 -10.06 -53.48
N SER A 25 25.50 -10.29 -53.05
CA SER A 25 24.72 -11.54 -52.80
C SER A 25 25.31 -12.92 -53.13
N PHE A 26 25.06 -13.89 -52.24
CA PHE A 26 24.75 -15.29 -52.63
C PHE A 26 23.69 -15.92 -51.71
N CYS A 27 22.71 -16.59 -52.33
CA CYS A 27 21.65 -17.37 -51.72
C CYS A 27 21.62 -18.77 -52.37
N ASN A 28 20.91 -19.70 -51.72
CA ASN A 28 20.45 -21.03 -52.15
C ASN A 28 21.35 -22.24 -51.83
N LYS A 29 20.79 -23.20 -51.07
CA LYS A 29 20.20 -24.40 -51.69
C LYS A 29 19.23 -25.15 -50.77
N LEU A 30 18.08 -25.47 -51.39
CA LEU A 30 16.98 -26.34 -50.99
C LEU A 30 17.34 -27.83 -51.07
N THR A 31 16.58 -28.67 -50.35
CA THR A 31 15.78 -29.83 -50.87
C THR A 31 15.03 -30.50 -49.69
N ALA A 32 13.69 -30.53 -49.63
CA ALA A 32 12.72 -31.49 -50.25
C ALA A 32 12.80 -32.91 -49.62
N LEU A 33 11.75 -33.68 -49.29
CA LEU A 33 10.32 -33.69 -49.62
C LEU A 33 9.56 -34.67 -48.67
N SER A 34 8.24 -34.55 -48.69
CA SER A 34 7.18 -35.27 -47.94
C SER A 34 6.90 -36.73 -48.33
N LYS A 35 6.42 -37.53 -47.35
CA LYS A 35 5.23 -38.45 -47.36
C LYS A 35 5.51 -39.75 -46.57
N PHE A 36 4.70 -40.04 -45.55
CA PHE A 36 3.84 -41.24 -45.40
C PHE A 36 3.31 -41.37 -43.97
N ARG A 37 2.02 -41.71 -43.85
CA ARG A 37 1.24 -41.92 -42.63
C ARG A 37 1.17 -43.44 -42.38
N GLN A 38 1.58 -43.95 -41.22
CA GLN A 38 1.02 -45.17 -40.64
C GLN A 38 1.41 -45.36 -39.16
N HIS A 39 0.44 -45.80 -38.36
CA HIS A 39 0.53 -46.11 -36.93
C HIS A 39 1.52 -47.25 -36.62
N ARG A 40 2.29 -47.10 -35.53
CA ARG A 40 2.51 -48.15 -34.51
C ARG A 40 3.19 -47.58 -33.27
N LYS A 41 2.65 -47.94 -32.09
CA LYS A 41 3.22 -47.68 -30.76
C LYS A 41 4.61 -48.33 -30.66
N LEU A 42 5.62 -47.58 -30.25
CA LEU A 42 6.84 -48.12 -29.67
C LEU A 42 7.15 -47.38 -28.36
N GLN A 43 7.19 -48.13 -27.27
CA GLN A 43 7.84 -47.73 -26.03
C GLN A 43 9.35 -47.57 -26.31
N PHE A 44 9.91 -46.42 -25.92
CA PHE A 44 11.35 -46.26 -25.80
C PHE A 44 11.70 -46.10 -24.33
N HIS A 45 12.30 -47.16 -23.77
CA HIS A 45 13.19 -47.05 -22.63
C HIS A 45 14.46 -46.33 -23.09
N LEU A 46 14.79 -45.22 -22.43
CA LEU A 46 16.11 -44.62 -22.49
C LEU A 46 16.70 -44.62 -21.08
N ASN A 47 17.69 -45.49 -20.91
CA ASN A 47 18.63 -45.52 -19.79
C ASN A 47 19.39 -44.19 -19.74
N PHE A 48 19.28 -43.46 -18.64
CA PHE A 48 20.25 -42.44 -18.29
C PHE A 48 21.25 -43.03 -17.29
N ALA A 49 22.49 -43.11 -17.77
CA ALA A 49 23.65 -43.54 -17.03
C ALA A 49 23.99 -42.56 -15.90
N ASN A 50 24.53 -43.15 -14.83
CA ASN A 50 25.04 -42.53 -13.63
C ASN A 50 25.91 -41.29 -13.90
N PHE A 51 25.40 -40.12 -13.54
CA PHE A 51 26.23 -38.98 -13.15
C PHE A 51 26.27 -38.95 -11.63
N SER A 52 27.47 -39.15 -11.09
CA SER A 52 27.80 -39.08 -9.67
C SER A 52 27.38 -37.73 -9.10
N THR A 53 26.32 -37.72 -8.30
CA THR A 53 26.02 -36.66 -7.34
C THR A 53 27.15 -36.59 -6.33
N THR A 54 28.03 -35.61 -6.50
CA THR A 54 28.82 -35.07 -5.40
C THR A 54 27.85 -34.64 -4.30
N GLN A 55 28.00 -35.23 -3.11
CA GLN A 55 27.27 -34.90 -1.90
C GLN A 55 27.29 -33.38 -1.68
N PHE A 56 26.18 -32.71 -1.94
CA PHE A 56 25.87 -31.47 -1.26
C PHE A 56 25.32 -31.87 0.09
N ASP A 57 26.12 -31.59 1.12
CA ASP A 57 25.78 -31.84 2.51
C ASP A 57 24.42 -31.21 2.81
N SER A 58 23.49 -32.05 3.24
CA SER A 58 22.19 -31.61 3.70
C SER A 58 22.40 -30.87 5.02
N HIS A 59 22.60 -29.55 4.96
CA HIS A 59 22.27 -28.68 6.07
C HIS A 59 20.78 -28.81 6.32
N LYS A 60 20.40 -29.76 7.17
CA LYS A 60 19.17 -29.71 7.96
C LYS A 60 19.25 -28.42 8.79
N THR A 61 18.80 -27.32 8.22
CA THR A 61 18.39 -26.17 9.00
C THR A 61 17.35 -26.68 9.98
N HIS A 62 17.68 -26.64 11.26
CA HIS A 62 16.69 -26.67 12.32
C HIS A 62 15.60 -25.67 11.90
N LEU A 63 14.42 -26.16 11.51
CA LEU A 63 13.20 -25.36 11.61
C LEU A 63 13.12 -25.05 13.10
N ALA A 64 13.63 -23.88 13.49
CA ALA A 64 13.44 -23.36 14.83
C ALA A 64 11.95 -23.52 15.13
N ASN A 65 11.62 -24.05 16.31
CA ASN A 65 10.23 -24.15 16.73
C ASN A 65 9.60 -22.79 16.47
N VAL A 66 8.57 -22.74 15.62
CA VAL A 66 8.00 -21.48 15.12
C VAL A 66 7.59 -20.58 16.29
N ASP A 67 7.12 -21.19 17.37
CA ASP A 67 6.74 -20.53 18.61
C ASP A 67 7.90 -19.82 19.31
N ASN A 68 9.15 -20.19 19.01
CA ASN A 68 10.35 -19.58 19.59
C ASN A 68 10.95 -18.48 18.71
N LEU A 69 10.41 -18.21 17.51
CA LEU A 69 10.85 -17.07 16.71
C LEU A 69 10.53 -15.79 17.45
N ILE A 70 11.48 -14.86 17.51
CA ILE A 70 11.29 -13.52 18.07
C ILE A 70 11.74 -12.51 17.02
N VAL A 71 10.83 -11.67 16.56
CA VAL A 71 11.11 -10.70 15.48
C VAL A 71 10.86 -9.29 15.98
N LEU A 72 11.84 -8.41 15.74
CA LEU A 72 11.70 -6.97 15.90
C LEU A 72 11.15 -6.39 14.60
N GLY A 73 9.98 -5.75 14.64
CA GLY A 73 9.40 -5.00 13.52
C GLY A 73 9.65 -3.51 13.66
N ILE A 74 10.00 -2.83 12.56
CA ILE A 74 10.28 -1.39 12.51
C ILE A 74 9.43 -0.73 11.39
N GLU A 75 8.64 0.28 11.76
CA GLU A 75 7.75 1.03 10.87
C GLU A 75 8.09 2.53 10.88
N THR A 76 8.38 3.09 9.71
CA THR A 76 8.74 4.51 9.50
C THR A 76 8.31 5.01 8.11
N SER A 77 7.19 4.52 7.58
CA SER A 77 6.76 4.83 6.20
C SER A 77 6.20 6.25 6.04
N CYS A 78 5.59 6.82 7.08
CA CYS A 78 4.91 8.11 7.00
C CYS A 78 5.28 9.04 8.17
N ASP A 79 4.45 9.07 9.22
CA ASP A 79 4.49 10.05 10.32
C ASP A 79 4.54 9.41 11.72
N ASP A 80 4.48 8.09 11.83
CA ASP A 80 4.70 7.37 13.09
C ASP A 80 6.04 6.64 13.07
N THR A 81 6.86 6.81 14.12
CA THR A 81 8.02 5.95 14.34
C THR A 81 7.60 4.85 15.28
N ALA A 82 7.53 3.61 14.81
CA ALA A 82 7.08 2.49 15.63
C ALA A 82 8.03 1.31 15.59
N ALA A 83 8.13 0.61 16.72
CA ALA A 83 8.80 -0.67 16.82
C ALA A 83 8.02 -1.61 17.74
N ALA A 84 8.11 -2.90 17.49
CA ALA A 84 7.48 -3.93 18.31
C ALA A 84 8.28 -5.22 18.27
N VAL A 85 8.22 -5.99 19.35
CA VAL A 85 8.76 -7.35 19.40
C VAL A 85 7.58 -8.32 19.44
N VAL A 86 7.55 -9.25 18.50
CA VAL A 86 6.50 -10.26 18.38
C VAL A 86 7.11 -11.65 18.35
N ARG A 87 6.48 -12.60 19.05
CA ARG A 87 6.85 -14.01 19.05
C ARG A 87 6.11 -14.75 17.93
N GLY A 88 6.69 -15.82 17.39
CA GLY A 88 6.13 -16.56 16.25
C GLY A 88 4.77 -17.22 16.50
N ASN A 89 4.40 -17.44 17.77
CA ASN A 89 3.05 -17.87 18.15
C ASN A 89 1.99 -16.74 18.10
N GLY A 90 2.39 -15.49 17.84
CA GLY A 90 1.53 -14.31 17.78
C GLY A 90 1.49 -13.46 19.06
N GLU A 91 2.22 -13.85 20.12
CA GLU A 91 2.33 -13.05 21.34
C GLU A 91 3.06 -11.72 21.05
N ILE A 92 2.42 -10.60 21.39
CA ILE A 92 3.00 -9.26 21.32
C ILE A 92 3.76 -9.01 22.62
N LEU A 93 5.09 -8.99 22.55
CA LEU A 93 5.96 -8.82 23.73
C LEU A 93 6.14 -7.34 24.08
N SER A 94 6.11 -6.46 23.08
CA SER A 94 6.16 -5.01 23.26
C SER A 94 5.62 -4.28 22.03
N GLN A 95 5.20 -3.03 22.21
CA GLN A 95 4.80 -2.14 21.13
C GLN A 95 5.02 -0.69 21.55
N VAL A 96 5.94 -0.01 20.85
CA VAL A 96 6.29 1.39 21.10
C VAL A 96 5.99 2.22 19.86
N VAL A 97 5.29 3.35 20.05
CA VAL A 97 4.97 4.30 18.99
C VAL A 97 5.35 5.71 19.44
N SER A 98 6.08 6.42 18.58
CA SER A 98 6.36 7.86 18.72
C SER A 98 5.69 8.59 17.57
N SER A 99 4.51 9.15 17.83
CA SER A 99 3.69 9.81 16.82
C SER A 99 4.12 11.25 16.55
N GLN A 100 3.94 11.70 15.31
CA GLN A 100 4.22 13.07 14.86
C GLN A 100 2.94 13.92 14.69
N ALA A 101 1.84 13.55 15.35
CA ALA A 101 0.55 14.27 15.28
C ALA A 101 0.68 15.80 15.50
N ASP A 102 1.54 16.24 16.40
CA ASP A 102 1.78 17.68 16.65
C ASP A 102 2.43 18.39 15.46
N LEU A 103 3.38 17.73 14.77
CA LEU A 103 4.02 18.27 13.56
C LEU A 103 3.02 18.36 12.40
N LEU A 104 2.17 17.35 12.25
CA LEU A 104 1.06 17.34 11.30
C LEU A 104 0.15 18.56 11.48
N VAL A 105 -0.23 18.86 12.73
CA VAL A 105 -1.04 20.05 13.06
C VAL A 105 -0.30 21.34 12.72
N GLN A 106 0.97 21.45 13.10
CA GLN A 106 1.78 22.64 12.88
C GLN A 106 1.95 22.98 11.38
N TYR A 107 2.16 21.97 10.53
CA TYR A 107 2.42 22.17 9.11
C TYR A 107 1.19 21.99 8.21
N GLY A 108 0.03 21.63 8.79
CA GLY A 108 -1.22 21.42 8.05
C GLY A 108 -1.22 20.19 7.15
N GLY A 109 -0.33 19.23 7.42
CA GLY A 109 -0.07 18.03 6.62
C GLY A 109 1.34 17.47 6.85
N VAL A 110 1.64 16.30 6.27
CA VAL A 110 2.97 15.67 6.43
C VAL A 110 4.01 16.47 5.64
N ALA A 111 4.95 17.08 6.35
CA ALA A 111 6.13 17.74 5.75
C ALA A 111 7.30 16.73 5.68
N PRO A 112 7.67 16.18 4.50
CA PRO A 112 8.52 15.00 4.42
C PRO A 112 9.89 15.13 5.10
N LYS A 113 10.51 16.31 5.05
CA LYS A 113 11.81 16.55 5.68
C LYS A 113 11.69 16.63 7.21
N MET A 114 10.65 17.26 7.72
CA MET A 114 10.41 17.33 9.17
C MET A 114 10.05 15.95 9.73
N ALA A 115 9.30 15.16 8.96
CA ALA A 115 8.99 13.78 9.33
C ALA A 115 10.24 12.90 9.40
N GLU A 116 11.14 12.99 8.41
CA GLU A 116 12.42 12.27 8.43
C GLU A 116 13.32 12.68 9.62
N GLU A 117 13.39 13.97 9.95
CA GLU A 117 14.13 14.44 11.13
C GLU A 117 13.52 13.92 12.44
N ALA A 118 12.19 13.87 12.53
CA ALA A 118 11.49 13.32 13.69
C ALA A 118 11.75 11.81 13.85
N HIS A 119 11.67 11.03 12.76
CA HIS A 119 12.07 9.62 12.79
C HIS A 119 13.53 9.47 13.23
N SER A 120 14.45 10.27 12.69
CA SER A 120 15.88 10.17 13.00
C SER A 120 16.17 10.42 14.49
N LYS A 121 15.43 11.35 15.12
CA LYS A 121 15.52 11.63 16.56
C LYS A 121 14.89 10.52 17.41
N ALA A 122 13.82 9.90 16.94
CA ALA A 122 13.04 8.93 17.72
C ALA A 122 13.55 7.49 17.59
N ILE A 123 14.10 7.10 16.44
CA ILE A 123 14.29 5.69 16.05
C ILE A 123 15.11 4.88 17.05
N ASN A 124 16.23 5.43 17.55
CA ASN A 124 17.09 4.77 18.54
C ASN A 124 16.32 4.48 19.84
N ARG A 125 15.61 5.48 20.36
CA ARG A 125 14.81 5.36 21.57
C ARG A 125 13.69 4.34 21.37
N VAL A 126 12.94 4.46 20.27
CA VAL A 126 11.78 3.58 19.99
C VAL A 126 12.20 2.12 19.87
N THR A 127 13.27 1.81 19.13
CA THR A 127 13.74 0.42 19.00
C THR A 127 14.31 -0.12 20.31
N GLN A 128 15.03 0.70 21.08
CA GLN A 128 15.58 0.28 22.36
C GLN A 128 14.47 0.04 23.38
N SER A 129 13.51 0.96 23.50
CA SER A 129 12.35 0.80 24.39
C SER A 129 11.53 -0.45 24.04
N ALA A 130 11.37 -0.79 22.75
CA ALA A 130 10.68 -2.02 22.37
C ALA A 130 11.42 -3.28 22.86
N LEU A 131 12.75 -3.30 22.84
CA LEU A 131 13.54 -4.40 23.39
C LEU A 131 13.46 -4.43 24.92
N ASP A 132 13.60 -3.28 25.56
CA ASP A 132 13.57 -3.14 27.02
C ASP A 132 12.20 -3.55 27.59
N GLU A 133 11.08 -3.10 27.00
CA GLU A 133 9.73 -3.48 27.39
C GLU A 133 9.46 -4.98 27.19
N ALA A 134 10.07 -5.59 26.17
CA ALA A 134 10.01 -7.04 25.96
C ALA A 134 10.93 -7.83 26.92
N ASN A 135 11.75 -7.15 27.73
CA ASN A 135 12.82 -7.72 28.55
C ASN A 135 13.81 -8.57 27.75
N LEU A 136 14.18 -8.09 26.55
CA LEU A 136 15.08 -8.78 25.63
C LEU A 136 16.24 -7.88 25.22
N THR A 137 17.28 -8.51 24.70
CA THR A 137 18.35 -7.85 23.97
C THR A 137 18.29 -8.21 22.50
N ALA A 138 19.00 -7.47 21.65
CA ALA A 138 19.07 -7.80 20.23
C ALA A 138 19.71 -9.18 19.93
N LYS A 139 20.42 -9.79 20.89
CA LYS A 139 20.97 -11.15 20.77
C LYS A 139 19.89 -12.24 20.85
N ASP A 140 18.74 -11.92 21.43
CA ASP A 140 17.63 -12.85 21.61
C ASP A 140 16.70 -12.88 20.38
N LEU A 141 16.89 -11.95 19.44
CA LEU A 141 16.11 -11.86 18.21
C LEU A 141 16.49 -12.98 17.23
N SER A 142 15.50 -13.46 16.49
CA SER A 142 15.68 -14.39 15.38
C SER A 142 15.83 -13.67 14.03
N ALA A 143 15.20 -12.50 13.88
CA ALA A 143 15.29 -11.65 12.69
C ALA A 143 14.85 -10.20 12.99
N VAL A 144 15.16 -9.30 12.06
CA VAL A 144 14.68 -7.91 12.06
C VAL A 144 13.82 -7.68 10.82
N ALA A 145 12.58 -7.25 11.00
CA ALA A 145 11.66 -6.90 9.94
C ALA A 145 11.50 -5.38 9.86
N VAL A 146 11.45 -4.83 8.64
CA VAL A 146 11.37 -3.39 8.43
C VAL A 146 10.54 -3.04 7.21
N THR A 147 9.70 -2.02 7.31
CA THR A 147 8.95 -1.51 6.17
C THR A 147 9.89 -0.86 5.14
N ILE A 148 9.92 -1.38 3.92
CA ILE A 148 10.72 -0.84 2.80
C ILE A 148 9.87 -0.07 1.78
N GLY A 149 8.54 -0.14 1.90
CA GLY A 149 7.58 0.63 1.12
C GLY A 149 6.18 0.02 1.10
N PRO A 150 5.18 0.67 0.48
CA PRO A 150 5.22 2.05 0.02
C PRO A 150 5.36 3.06 1.17
N GLY A 151 5.68 4.33 0.85
CA GLY A 151 5.83 5.38 1.85
C GLY A 151 6.74 6.52 1.39
N LEU A 152 6.98 7.47 2.30
CA LEU A 152 7.90 8.59 2.07
C LEU A 152 9.35 8.08 2.05
N SER A 153 10.02 8.21 0.90
CA SER A 153 11.39 7.71 0.71
C SER A 153 12.40 8.20 1.75
N LEU A 154 12.24 9.45 2.24
CA LEU A 154 13.09 10.00 3.29
C LEU A 154 12.86 9.26 4.63
N CYS A 155 11.61 9.05 5.01
CA CYS A 155 11.23 8.35 6.25
C CYS A 155 11.62 6.87 6.22
N LEU A 156 11.30 6.15 5.13
CA LEU A 156 11.62 4.72 4.96
C LEU A 156 13.11 4.43 5.16
N ARG A 157 13.97 5.34 4.67
CA ARG A 157 15.43 5.22 4.80
C ARG A 157 15.89 5.17 6.26
N VAL A 158 15.21 5.88 7.15
CA VAL A 158 15.57 5.93 8.57
C VAL A 158 15.37 4.56 9.21
N GLY A 159 14.19 3.95 9.02
CA GLY A 159 13.88 2.61 9.51
C GLY A 159 14.80 1.56 8.92
N VAL A 160 14.99 1.55 7.60
CA VAL A 160 15.87 0.58 6.91
C VAL A 160 17.31 0.67 7.41
N ARG A 161 17.86 1.89 7.59
CA ARG A 161 19.21 2.05 8.13
C ARG A 161 19.33 1.45 9.54
N LYS A 162 18.38 1.73 10.43
CA LYS A 162 18.39 1.17 11.78
C LYS A 162 18.25 -0.35 11.76
N ALA A 163 17.35 -0.88 10.96
CA ALA A 163 17.14 -2.32 10.85
C ALA A 163 18.42 -3.04 10.38
N ARG A 164 19.10 -2.49 9.36
CA ARG A 164 20.39 -3.01 8.87
C ARG A 164 21.49 -2.91 9.92
N GLU A 165 21.56 -1.81 10.67
CA GLU A 165 22.52 -1.64 11.75
C GLU A 165 22.39 -2.74 12.82
N ILE A 166 21.16 -3.01 13.27
CA ILE A 166 20.87 -4.08 14.23
C ILE A 166 21.19 -5.45 13.60
N ALA A 167 20.67 -5.73 12.40
CA ALA A 167 20.86 -7.00 11.72
C ALA A 167 22.34 -7.33 11.51
N ARG A 168 23.13 -6.35 11.08
CA ARG A 168 24.58 -6.51 10.90
C ARG A 168 25.31 -6.76 12.22
N SER A 169 25.02 -5.96 13.24
CA SER A 169 25.71 -6.01 14.54
C SER A 169 25.51 -7.34 15.26
N PHE A 170 24.34 -7.97 15.06
CA PHE A 170 23.95 -9.22 15.71
C PHE A 170 23.88 -10.41 14.75
N GLN A 171 24.32 -10.25 13.50
CA GLN A 171 24.30 -11.28 12.46
C GLN A 171 22.92 -11.92 12.27
N LEU A 172 21.88 -11.08 12.25
CA LEU A 172 20.47 -11.47 12.11
C LEU A 172 20.00 -11.36 10.65
N PRO A 173 19.15 -12.27 10.17
CA PRO A 173 18.40 -12.11 8.93
C PRO A 173 17.58 -10.81 8.92
N LEU A 174 17.47 -10.21 7.74
CA LEU A 174 16.71 -8.98 7.51
C LEU A 174 15.51 -9.27 6.61
N ILE A 175 14.34 -8.76 6.98
CA ILE A 175 13.10 -8.97 6.23
C ILE A 175 12.54 -7.61 5.79
N GLY A 176 12.55 -7.35 4.49
CA GLY A 176 11.87 -6.20 3.90
C GLY A 176 10.36 -6.45 3.82
N VAL A 177 9.57 -5.57 4.44
CA VAL A 177 8.12 -5.71 4.54
C VAL A 177 7.40 -4.68 3.67
N HIS A 178 6.36 -5.14 2.99
CA HIS A 178 5.42 -4.26 2.28
C HIS A 178 4.38 -3.71 3.27
N HIS A 179 4.26 -2.38 3.38
CA HIS A 179 3.40 -1.71 4.36
C HIS A 179 1.92 -2.13 4.25
N MET A 180 1.34 -2.14 3.04
CA MET A 180 -0.05 -2.58 2.85
C MET A 180 -0.26 -4.09 3.07
N GLU A 181 0.78 -4.91 2.85
CA GLU A 181 0.76 -6.33 3.19
C GLU A 181 0.70 -6.50 4.71
N ALA A 182 1.45 -5.67 5.45
CA ALA A 182 1.42 -5.67 6.90
C ALA A 182 0.04 -5.35 7.47
N HIS A 183 -0.61 -4.31 6.96
CA HIS A 183 -2.01 -3.98 7.30
C HIS A 183 -3.00 -5.10 6.96
N THR A 184 -2.70 -5.91 5.94
CA THR A 184 -3.53 -7.06 5.52
C THR A 184 -3.34 -8.24 6.47
N LEU A 185 -2.10 -8.58 6.81
CA LEU A 185 -1.77 -9.81 7.55
C LEU A 185 -1.94 -9.68 9.05
N VAL A 186 -1.99 -8.46 9.62
CA VAL A 186 -2.20 -8.29 11.07
C VAL A 186 -3.50 -8.94 11.58
N ALA A 187 -4.51 -9.10 10.71
CA ALA A 187 -5.72 -9.85 11.04
C ALA A 187 -5.44 -11.33 11.38
N ARG A 188 -4.42 -11.94 10.76
CA ARG A 188 -4.00 -13.33 11.02
C ARG A 188 -3.26 -13.47 12.34
N LEU A 189 -2.66 -12.39 12.85
CA LEU A 189 -2.14 -12.35 14.23
C LEU A 189 -3.30 -12.43 15.24
N THR A 190 -4.38 -11.69 14.97
CA THR A 190 -5.53 -11.57 15.87
C THR A 190 -6.50 -12.75 15.81
N ASP A 191 -6.65 -13.38 14.63
CA ASP A 191 -7.46 -14.58 14.43
C ASP A 191 -6.62 -15.64 13.71
N ARG A 192 -6.15 -16.64 14.45
CA ARG A 192 -5.33 -17.73 13.92
C ARG A 192 -6.09 -18.66 12.98
N ASN A 193 -7.43 -18.63 13.01
CA ASN A 193 -8.25 -19.43 12.10
C ASN A 193 -8.37 -18.78 10.71
N LEU A 194 -8.03 -17.49 10.59
CA LEU A 194 -7.97 -16.81 9.30
C LEU A 194 -6.88 -17.46 8.45
N GLN A 195 -7.29 -18.21 7.44
CA GLN A 195 -6.41 -18.85 6.47
C GLN A 195 -6.62 -18.24 5.08
N PHE A 196 -5.58 -18.28 4.25
CA PHE A 196 -5.71 -17.96 2.84
C PHE A 196 -6.61 -18.99 2.11
N PRO A 197 -7.30 -18.60 1.02
CA PRO A 197 -7.45 -17.25 0.53
C PRO A 197 -8.49 -16.43 1.33
N PHE A 198 -8.29 -15.13 1.42
CA PHE A 198 -9.26 -14.20 2.00
C PHE A 198 -9.30 -12.87 1.25
N MET A 199 -10.42 -12.16 1.40
CA MET A 199 -10.58 -10.79 0.91
C MET A 199 -10.09 -9.80 1.97
N ALA A 200 -9.46 -8.71 1.56
CA ALA A 200 -9.15 -7.61 2.47
C ALA A 200 -9.54 -6.24 1.89
N LEU A 201 -10.12 -5.40 2.75
CA LEU A 201 -10.39 -3.99 2.51
C LEU A 201 -9.54 -3.16 3.48
N LEU A 202 -8.62 -2.37 2.94
CA LEU A 202 -7.79 -1.44 3.71
C LEU A 202 -8.34 -0.03 3.53
N ILE A 203 -8.85 0.55 4.61
CA ILE A 203 -9.52 1.86 4.63
C ILE A 203 -8.93 2.78 5.70
N SER A 204 -8.01 3.65 5.28
CA SER A 204 -7.33 4.62 6.13
C SER A 204 -7.58 6.06 5.68
N GLY A 205 -6.86 7.02 6.26
CA GLY A 205 -6.88 8.42 5.83
C GLY A 205 -6.51 8.60 4.36
N GLY A 206 -5.56 7.81 3.85
CA GLY A 206 -5.01 7.95 2.50
C GLY A 206 -5.30 6.78 1.55
N HIS A 207 -5.94 5.71 2.03
CA HIS A 207 -6.12 4.50 1.23
C HIS A 207 -7.57 3.99 1.28
N ASN A 208 -8.07 3.60 0.12
CA ASN A 208 -9.08 2.58 -0.03
C ASN A 208 -8.48 1.54 -0.96
N LEU A 209 -8.23 0.33 -0.47
CA LEU A 209 -7.65 -0.75 -1.25
C LEU A 209 -8.43 -2.04 -1.02
N LEU A 210 -9.00 -2.59 -2.09
CA LEU A 210 -9.65 -3.89 -2.10
C LEU A 210 -8.70 -4.89 -2.76
N ILE A 211 -8.34 -5.93 -2.01
CA ILE A 211 -7.47 -7.01 -2.49
C ILE A 211 -8.08 -8.37 -2.23
N LEU A 212 -7.77 -9.31 -3.13
CA LEU A 212 -7.86 -10.74 -2.88
C LEU A 212 -6.46 -11.25 -2.52
N ALA A 213 -6.30 -11.72 -1.29
CA ALA A 213 -5.09 -12.33 -0.79
C ALA A 213 -5.17 -13.85 -1.01
N ARG A 214 -4.40 -14.36 -1.99
CA ARG A 214 -4.38 -15.79 -2.33
C ARG A 214 -3.40 -16.59 -1.48
N ASP A 215 -2.25 -15.98 -1.21
CA ASP A 215 -1.19 -16.51 -0.38
C ASP A 215 -0.26 -15.34 0.02
N LEU A 216 0.72 -15.59 0.88
CA LEU A 216 1.75 -14.63 1.23
C LEU A 216 2.49 -14.15 -0.03
N GLY A 217 2.60 -12.83 -0.23
CA GLY A 217 3.18 -12.24 -1.44
C GLY A 217 2.32 -12.35 -2.71
N HIS A 218 1.16 -13.01 -2.66
CA HIS A 218 0.32 -13.30 -3.83
C HIS A 218 -1.04 -12.60 -3.69
N TYR A 219 -1.09 -11.36 -4.16
CA TYR A 219 -2.25 -10.49 -4.04
C TYR A 219 -2.79 -10.07 -5.41
N ILE A 220 -4.11 -9.93 -5.50
CA ILE A 220 -4.80 -9.35 -6.65
C ILE A 220 -5.51 -8.08 -6.18
N GLN A 221 -5.15 -6.94 -6.73
CA GLN A 221 -5.84 -5.69 -6.48
C GLN A 221 -7.13 -5.63 -7.30
N LEU A 222 -8.27 -5.59 -6.61
CA LEU A 222 -9.60 -5.52 -7.21
C LEU A 222 -10.06 -4.07 -7.41
N GLY A 223 -9.62 -3.17 -6.55
CA GLY A 223 -9.94 -1.75 -6.64
C GLY A 223 -9.11 -0.90 -5.69
N THR A 224 -8.87 0.36 -6.08
CA THR A 224 -8.10 1.33 -5.29
C THR A 224 -8.75 2.71 -5.32
N THR A 225 -8.32 3.60 -4.43
CA THR A 225 -8.63 5.04 -4.53
C THR A 225 -8.04 5.63 -5.82
N ILE A 226 -8.84 6.43 -6.52
CA ILE A 226 -8.42 7.19 -7.72
C ILE A 226 -8.34 8.70 -7.48
N ASP A 227 -8.90 9.19 -6.37
CA ASP A 227 -8.75 10.56 -5.86
C ASP A 227 -8.59 10.58 -4.34
N ASP A 228 -9.55 11.14 -3.60
CA ASP A 228 -9.57 11.14 -2.14
C ASP A 228 -9.97 9.76 -1.63
N ALA A 229 -9.31 9.32 -0.55
CA ALA A 229 -9.78 8.20 0.23
C ALA A 229 -10.97 8.60 1.12
N ILE A 230 -11.71 7.60 1.61
CA ILE A 230 -12.86 7.79 2.49
C ILE A 230 -12.44 8.49 3.79
N GLY A 231 -11.28 8.16 4.36
CA GLY A 231 -10.78 8.78 5.58
C GLY A 231 -10.53 10.29 5.41
N GLU A 232 -9.88 10.70 4.33
CA GLU A 232 -9.75 12.12 4.00
C GLU A 232 -11.11 12.80 3.85
N ALA A 233 -12.08 12.14 3.20
CA ALA A 233 -13.41 12.70 3.03
C ALA A 233 -14.11 12.94 4.38
N TYR A 234 -13.95 12.03 5.35
CA TYR A 234 -14.40 12.22 6.73
C TYR A 234 -13.69 13.39 7.42
N ASP A 235 -12.36 13.46 7.34
CA ASP A 235 -11.58 14.52 7.98
C ASP A 235 -11.90 15.92 7.42
N LYS A 236 -12.06 16.04 6.10
CA LYS A 236 -12.44 17.31 5.46
C LYS A 236 -13.87 17.71 5.82
N THR A 237 -14.79 16.75 5.87
CA THR A 237 -16.17 17.00 6.29
C THR A 237 -16.22 17.48 7.74
N ALA A 238 -15.51 16.80 8.64
CA ALA A 238 -15.41 17.19 10.05
C ALA A 238 -14.86 18.62 10.21
N LYS A 239 -13.79 18.94 9.49
CA LYS A 239 -13.19 20.29 9.50
C LYS A 239 -14.18 21.36 9.02
N TRP A 240 -14.92 21.11 7.93
CA TRP A 240 -15.86 22.09 7.39
C TRP A 240 -17.14 22.23 8.21
N LEU A 241 -17.49 21.23 9.02
CA LEU A 241 -18.58 21.30 9.98
C LEU A 241 -18.16 21.92 11.33
N GLY A 242 -16.91 22.40 11.47
CA GLY A 242 -16.40 23.02 12.70
C GLY A 242 -16.36 22.03 13.88
N LEU A 243 -16.07 20.75 13.61
CA LEU A 243 -15.98 19.72 14.64
C LEU A 243 -14.62 19.69 15.30
N ASP A 244 -14.58 19.17 16.53
CA ASP A 244 -13.34 18.95 17.26
C ASP A 244 -12.51 17.83 16.64
N MET A 245 -11.34 18.18 16.10
CA MET A 245 -10.45 17.27 15.40
C MET A 245 -9.44 16.56 16.33
N ARG A 246 -9.50 16.76 17.67
CA ARG A 246 -8.53 16.17 18.62
C ARG A 246 -8.44 14.64 18.55
N ARG A 247 -9.52 13.95 18.17
CA ARG A 247 -9.57 12.48 18.05
C ARG A 247 -9.51 11.97 16.59
N SER A 248 -9.33 12.85 15.59
CA SER A 248 -9.61 12.68 14.14
C SER A 248 -11.06 12.98 13.72
N GLY A 249 -11.28 13.23 12.43
CA GLY A 249 -12.58 13.66 11.91
C GLY A 249 -13.59 12.53 11.72
N GLY A 250 -13.11 11.30 11.49
CA GLY A 250 -13.97 10.10 11.40
C GLY A 250 -14.91 9.93 12.59
N PRO A 251 -14.39 9.79 13.83
CA PRO A 251 -15.20 9.67 15.04
C PRO A 251 -16.11 10.88 15.28
N ALA A 252 -15.63 12.10 15.02
CA ALA A 252 -16.40 13.32 15.23
C ALA A 252 -17.64 13.40 14.32
N VAL A 253 -17.47 13.04 13.04
CA VAL A 253 -18.60 12.96 12.09
C VAL A 253 -19.54 11.83 12.47
N GLU A 254 -19.03 10.67 12.88
CA GLU A 254 -19.86 9.53 13.29
C GLU A 254 -20.76 9.89 14.49
N GLU A 255 -20.21 10.57 15.48
CA GLU A 255 -20.93 11.01 16.67
C GLU A 255 -22.05 11.99 16.30
N LEU A 256 -21.73 13.04 15.55
CA LEU A 256 -22.70 14.04 15.12
C LEU A 256 -23.76 13.46 14.16
N ALA A 257 -23.39 12.50 13.31
CA ALA A 257 -24.32 11.84 12.39
C ALA A 257 -25.45 11.08 13.09
N ARG A 258 -25.30 10.70 14.38
CA ARG A 258 -26.37 10.05 15.16
C ARG A 258 -27.51 11.01 15.53
N GLU A 259 -27.26 12.31 15.49
CA GLU A 259 -28.24 13.35 15.82
C GLU A 259 -29.05 13.80 14.60
N GLY A 260 -28.62 13.46 13.39
CA GLY A 260 -29.17 14.00 12.14
C GLY A 260 -30.06 13.03 11.38
N ASP A 261 -30.86 13.57 10.46
CA ASP A 261 -31.60 12.78 9.47
C ASP A 261 -30.70 12.50 8.26
N SER A 262 -30.40 11.21 8.03
CA SER A 262 -29.56 10.76 6.91
C SER A 262 -30.17 10.94 5.51
N GLU A 263 -31.47 11.26 5.41
CA GLU A 263 -32.16 11.53 4.14
C GLU A 263 -32.43 13.03 3.91
N SER A 264 -32.05 13.89 4.85
CA SER A 264 -32.25 15.34 4.80
C SER A 264 -31.57 15.99 3.58
N ILE A 265 -30.39 15.50 3.19
CA ILE A 265 -29.63 16.04 2.07
C ILE A 265 -29.38 14.95 1.03
N LYS A 266 -29.82 15.23 -0.20
CA LYS A 266 -29.69 14.31 -1.33
C LYS A 266 -28.35 14.48 -2.02
N PHE A 267 -27.31 13.85 -1.47
CA PHE A 267 -26.03 13.71 -2.16
C PHE A 267 -26.11 12.61 -3.23
N LYS A 268 -25.41 12.83 -4.35
CA LYS A 268 -25.23 11.84 -5.42
C LYS A 268 -24.12 10.86 -5.04
N THR A 269 -24.41 9.57 -5.18
CA THR A 269 -23.41 8.50 -4.99
C THR A 269 -22.27 8.64 -6.01
N PRO A 270 -21.01 8.67 -5.57
CA PRO A 270 -19.85 8.67 -6.46
C PRO A 270 -19.83 7.49 -7.43
N MET A 271 -19.35 7.74 -8.65
CA MET A 271 -19.04 6.68 -9.63
C MET A 271 -20.19 5.69 -9.92
N LEU A 272 -21.46 6.08 -9.76
CA LEU A 272 -22.63 5.18 -9.86
C LEU A 272 -22.67 4.33 -11.16
N HIS A 273 -22.16 4.87 -12.27
CA HIS A 273 -22.14 4.18 -13.56
C HIS A 273 -20.83 3.41 -13.87
N HIS A 274 -19.86 3.44 -12.95
CA HIS A 274 -18.60 2.70 -13.11
C HIS A 274 -18.76 1.25 -12.67
N LYS A 275 -18.34 0.33 -13.53
CA LYS A 275 -18.36 -1.12 -13.28
C LYS A 275 -17.11 -1.63 -12.58
N ASP A 276 -16.13 -0.77 -12.28
CA ASP A 276 -14.94 -1.12 -11.53
C ASP A 276 -15.20 -1.12 -10.00
N CYS A 277 -14.21 -1.55 -9.22
CA CYS A 277 -14.24 -1.49 -7.76
C CYS A 277 -13.40 -0.32 -7.21
N ASN A 278 -13.11 0.68 -8.04
CA ASN A 278 -12.33 1.84 -7.63
C ASN A 278 -13.16 2.81 -6.79
N PHE A 279 -12.45 3.62 -5.99
CA PHE A 279 -13.06 4.55 -5.04
C PHE A 279 -12.74 6.00 -5.41
N SER A 280 -13.75 6.87 -5.33
CA SER A 280 -13.63 8.32 -5.50
C SER A 280 -14.54 8.99 -4.48
N TYR A 281 -14.01 9.90 -3.70
CA TYR A 281 -14.76 10.68 -2.71
C TYR A 281 -14.65 12.18 -2.93
N ALA A 282 -13.80 12.66 -3.84
CA ALA A 282 -13.62 14.09 -4.11
C ALA A 282 -14.93 14.77 -4.56
N GLY A 283 -15.72 14.11 -5.40
CA GLY A 283 -17.02 14.64 -5.83
C GLY A 283 -18.04 14.72 -4.69
N LEU A 284 -18.05 13.75 -3.77
CA LEU A 284 -18.91 13.80 -2.58
C LEU A 284 -18.47 14.91 -1.63
N LYS A 285 -17.17 15.07 -1.43
CA LYS A 285 -16.56 16.16 -0.67
C LYS A 285 -17.00 17.53 -1.20
N THR A 286 -16.99 17.74 -2.52
CA THR A 286 -17.51 18.98 -3.13
C THR A 286 -19.00 19.20 -2.83
N GLN A 287 -19.83 18.16 -2.90
CA GLN A 287 -21.25 18.28 -2.58
C GLN A 287 -21.50 18.67 -1.12
N VAL A 288 -20.74 18.10 -0.18
CA VAL A 288 -20.79 18.48 1.24
C VAL A 288 -20.45 19.95 1.43
N LYS A 289 -19.37 20.43 0.79
CA LYS A 289 -18.98 21.85 0.87
C LYS A 289 -20.08 22.79 0.35
N LEU A 290 -20.78 22.41 -0.72
CA LEU A 290 -21.91 23.17 -1.25
C LEU A 290 -23.11 23.16 -0.29
N ALA A 291 -23.41 22.02 0.33
CA ALA A 291 -24.48 21.91 1.33
C ALA A 291 -24.21 22.82 2.55
N ILE A 292 -22.99 22.81 3.07
CA ILE A 292 -22.54 23.69 4.17
C ILE A 292 -22.74 25.16 3.79
N GLY A 293 -22.30 25.56 2.59
CA GLY A 293 -22.50 26.93 2.09
C GLY A 293 -23.97 27.31 1.95
N SER A 294 -24.82 26.41 1.45
CA SER A 294 -26.26 26.67 1.30
C SER A 294 -27.00 26.84 2.62
N LYS A 295 -26.47 26.28 3.71
CA LYS A 295 -27.00 26.38 5.07
C LYS A 295 -26.37 27.53 5.87
N ASN A 296 -25.46 28.30 5.27
CA ASN A 296 -24.71 29.39 5.92
C ASN A 296 -24.00 28.94 7.22
N ILE A 297 -23.48 27.71 7.23
CA ILE A 297 -22.74 27.18 8.37
C ILE A 297 -21.35 27.82 8.39
N ASP A 298 -21.01 28.45 9.52
CA ASP A 298 -19.68 28.99 9.79
C ASP A 298 -18.85 28.00 10.62
N ALA A 299 -17.79 27.48 10.01
CA ALA A 299 -16.89 26.52 10.65
C ALA A 299 -16.05 27.15 11.77
N GLU A 300 -15.90 28.48 11.80
CA GLU A 300 -15.21 29.19 12.89
C GLU A 300 -16.01 29.19 14.20
N ILE A 301 -17.33 28.93 14.12
CA ILE A 301 -18.18 28.73 15.28
C ILE A 301 -18.08 27.26 15.69
N PRO A 302 -17.49 26.94 16.86
CA PRO A 302 -17.43 25.56 17.35
C PRO A 302 -18.83 25.01 17.56
N LEU A 303 -19.00 23.69 17.36
CA LEU A 303 -20.29 23.01 17.55
C LEU A 303 -20.92 23.25 18.94
N SER A 304 -20.11 23.49 19.97
CA SER A 304 -20.57 23.78 21.34
C SER A 304 -21.23 25.15 21.49
N LEU A 305 -20.95 26.10 20.59
CA LEU A 305 -21.53 27.45 20.55
C LEU A 305 -22.57 27.60 19.44
N ALA A 306 -22.79 26.56 18.64
CA ALA A 306 -23.79 26.54 17.58
C ALA A 306 -25.20 26.66 18.15
N SER A 307 -26.07 27.43 17.46
CA SER A 307 -27.50 27.43 17.76
C SER A 307 -28.11 26.03 17.52
N SER A 308 -29.26 25.74 18.13
CA SER A 308 -29.94 24.45 17.91
C SER A 308 -30.25 24.17 16.43
N HIS A 309 -30.59 25.21 15.66
CA HIS A 309 -30.84 25.08 14.22
C HIS A 309 -29.55 24.79 13.42
N ASP A 310 -28.46 25.46 13.78
CA ASP A 310 -27.15 25.26 13.16
C ASP A 310 -26.61 23.85 13.46
N ARG A 311 -26.69 23.41 14.73
CA ARG A 311 -26.31 22.05 15.13
C ARG A 311 -27.12 20.99 14.38
N SER A 312 -28.44 21.14 14.30
CA SER A 312 -29.31 20.23 13.54
C SER A 312 -28.92 20.19 12.06
N SER A 313 -28.64 21.34 11.45
CA SER A 313 -28.19 21.39 10.05
C SER A 313 -26.84 20.71 9.84
N ARG A 314 -25.88 20.87 10.76
CA ARG A 314 -24.59 20.16 10.72
C ARG A 314 -24.77 18.65 10.90
N ALA A 315 -25.67 18.23 11.80
CA ALA A 315 -26.00 16.82 12.04
C ALA A 315 -26.61 16.16 10.80
N ASP A 316 -27.56 16.82 10.15
CA ASP A 316 -28.19 16.40 8.90
C ASP A 316 -27.16 16.22 7.77
N ILE A 317 -26.22 17.16 7.62
CA ILE A 317 -25.11 17.05 6.66
C ILE A 317 -24.21 15.84 7.00
N ALA A 318 -23.81 15.69 8.27
CA ALA A 318 -22.95 14.60 8.72
C ALA A 318 -23.61 13.23 8.46
N ALA A 319 -24.89 13.08 8.83
CA ALA A 319 -25.66 11.86 8.63
C ALA A 319 -25.84 11.52 7.14
N SER A 320 -26.21 12.51 6.33
CA SER A 320 -26.38 12.33 4.88
C SER A 320 -25.06 12.01 4.18
N PHE A 321 -23.95 12.64 4.60
CA PHE A 321 -22.61 12.35 4.10
C PHE A 321 -22.20 10.93 4.43
N GLN A 322 -22.27 10.54 5.72
CA GLN A 322 -21.87 9.20 6.17
C GLN A 322 -22.64 8.12 5.42
N ARG A 323 -23.97 8.27 5.28
CA ARG A 323 -24.79 7.31 4.54
C ARG A 323 -24.32 7.15 3.09
N VAL A 324 -24.13 8.24 2.36
CA VAL A 324 -23.75 8.18 0.93
C VAL A 324 -22.30 7.73 0.73
N ALA A 325 -21.39 8.12 1.62
CA ALA A 325 -20.00 7.66 1.60
C ALA A 325 -19.92 6.14 1.82
N VAL A 326 -20.65 5.62 2.82
CA VAL A 326 -20.69 4.19 3.10
C VAL A 326 -21.45 3.43 2.01
N LEU A 327 -22.53 3.96 1.45
CA LEU A 327 -23.23 3.33 0.32
C LEU A 327 -22.29 3.08 -0.87
N HIS A 328 -21.44 4.05 -1.23
CA HIS A 328 -20.44 3.85 -2.27
C HIS A 328 -19.41 2.79 -1.88
N LEU A 329 -18.96 2.76 -0.62
CA LEU A 329 -18.07 1.71 -0.12
C LEU A 329 -18.70 0.31 -0.25
N GLU A 330 -19.96 0.18 0.15
CA GLU A 330 -20.76 -1.04 0.06
C GLU A 330 -20.85 -1.56 -1.37
N GLU A 331 -21.23 -0.71 -2.33
CA GLU A 331 -21.35 -1.08 -3.75
C GLU A 331 -20.05 -1.62 -4.34
N ARG A 332 -18.88 -1.06 -3.96
CA ARG A 332 -17.58 -1.57 -4.41
C ARG A 332 -17.21 -2.90 -3.74
N CYS A 333 -17.50 -3.03 -2.45
CA CYS A 333 -17.22 -4.25 -1.70
C CYS A 333 -18.06 -5.42 -2.20
N GLU A 334 -19.36 -5.23 -2.41
CA GLU A 334 -20.24 -6.28 -2.94
C GLU A 334 -19.75 -6.80 -4.29
N ARG A 335 -19.41 -5.89 -5.21
CA ARG A 335 -18.87 -6.24 -6.53
C ARG A 335 -17.53 -6.96 -6.43
N ALA A 336 -16.62 -6.48 -5.58
CA ALA A 336 -15.32 -7.09 -5.39
C ALA A 336 -15.42 -8.49 -4.78
N ILE A 337 -16.34 -8.70 -3.84
CA ILE A 337 -16.63 -10.02 -3.27
C ILE A 337 -17.16 -10.96 -4.36
N GLU A 338 -18.06 -10.50 -5.23
CA GLU A 338 -18.55 -11.31 -6.35
C GLU A 338 -17.45 -11.71 -7.33
N TRP A 339 -16.52 -10.80 -7.63
CA TRP A 339 -15.36 -11.12 -8.48
C TRP A 339 -14.41 -12.09 -7.81
N ALA A 340 -14.14 -11.89 -6.52
CA ALA A 340 -13.26 -12.75 -5.76
C ALA A 340 -13.83 -14.16 -5.62
N LEU A 341 -15.12 -14.32 -5.34
CA LEU A 341 -15.79 -15.62 -5.25
C LEU A 341 -15.82 -16.36 -6.60
N LYS A 342 -15.83 -15.65 -7.72
CA LYS A 342 -15.68 -16.27 -9.05
C LYS A 342 -14.27 -16.81 -9.26
N MET A 343 -13.25 -16.10 -8.78
CA MET A 343 -11.85 -16.51 -8.90
C MET A 343 -11.45 -17.60 -7.90
N GLU A 344 -11.95 -17.49 -6.67
CA GLU A 344 -11.62 -18.35 -5.52
C GLU A 344 -12.92 -18.67 -4.74
N PRO A 345 -13.70 -19.68 -5.16
CA PRO A 345 -14.95 -20.05 -4.50
C PRO A 345 -14.79 -20.50 -3.03
N SER A 346 -13.56 -20.78 -2.59
CA SER A 346 -13.24 -21.23 -1.23
C SER A 346 -13.02 -20.10 -0.22
N ILE A 347 -13.09 -18.83 -0.64
CA ILE A 347 -12.96 -17.69 0.28
C ILE A 347 -14.04 -17.78 1.36
N LYS A 348 -13.62 -17.63 2.63
CA LYS A 348 -14.52 -17.63 3.79
C LYS A 348 -14.49 -16.32 4.57
N TYR A 349 -13.43 -15.53 4.42
CA TYR A 349 -13.17 -14.38 5.26
C TYR A 349 -13.10 -13.09 4.45
N PHE A 350 -13.67 -12.04 5.03
CA PHE A 350 -13.52 -10.67 4.57
C PHE A 350 -12.89 -9.83 5.69
N VAL A 351 -11.62 -9.50 5.52
CA VAL A 351 -10.84 -8.69 6.45
C VAL A 351 -11.07 -7.21 6.18
N VAL A 352 -11.29 -6.42 7.22
CA VAL A 352 -11.37 -4.95 7.10
C VAL A 352 -10.43 -4.31 8.12
N SER A 353 -9.47 -3.54 7.62
CA SER A 353 -8.42 -2.90 8.41
C SER A 353 -8.25 -1.42 8.03
N GLY A 354 -7.51 -0.66 8.83
CA GLY A 354 -7.30 0.77 8.68
C GLY A 354 -8.15 1.62 9.64
N GLY A 355 -7.78 2.89 9.84
CA GLY A 355 -8.43 3.77 10.83
C GLY A 355 -9.94 3.92 10.63
N VAL A 356 -10.42 3.99 9.39
CA VAL A 356 -11.86 4.13 9.09
C VAL A 356 -12.63 2.86 9.41
N ALA A 357 -11.95 1.71 9.44
CA ALA A 357 -12.54 0.46 9.89
C ALA A 357 -13.01 0.54 11.35
N SER A 358 -12.60 1.53 12.16
CA SER A 358 -13.07 1.69 13.55
C SER A 358 -14.45 2.35 13.68
N ASN A 359 -14.98 2.92 12.59
CA ASN A 359 -16.31 3.54 12.57
C ASN A 359 -17.40 2.45 12.67
N GLN A 360 -18.31 2.57 13.63
CA GLN A 360 -19.29 1.50 13.91
C GLN A 360 -20.35 1.39 12.82
N TYR A 361 -20.73 2.52 12.21
CA TYR A 361 -21.63 2.51 11.06
C TYR A 361 -21.01 1.76 9.88
N VAL A 362 -19.76 2.06 9.53
CA VAL A 362 -19.00 1.33 8.49
C VAL A 362 -18.93 -0.17 8.81
N ARG A 363 -18.54 -0.54 10.04
CA ARG A 363 -18.46 -1.96 10.46
C ARG A 363 -19.79 -2.69 10.29
N ALA A 364 -20.88 -2.13 10.82
CA ALA A 364 -22.20 -2.76 10.78
C ALA A 364 -22.69 -3.00 9.34
N ARG A 365 -22.43 -2.04 8.45
CA ARG A 365 -22.79 -2.14 7.03
C ARG A 365 -21.96 -3.21 6.30
N LEU A 366 -20.65 -3.24 6.51
CA LEU A 366 -19.77 -4.25 5.92
C LEU A 366 -20.03 -5.67 6.48
N GLU A 367 -20.41 -5.78 7.75
CA GLU A 367 -20.79 -7.06 8.36
C GLU A 367 -22.04 -7.64 7.70
N GLN A 368 -23.03 -6.79 7.41
CA GLN A 368 -24.23 -7.21 6.70
C GLN A 368 -23.91 -7.71 5.28
N ILE A 369 -23.00 -7.04 4.57
CA ILE A 369 -22.54 -7.48 3.24
C ILE A 369 -21.84 -8.83 3.32
N ALA A 370 -20.89 -8.98 4.25
CA ALA A 370 -20.15 -10.23 4.44
C ALA A 370 -21.14 -11.39 4.70
N LYS A 371 -22.07 -11.19 5.64
CA LYS A 371 -23.11 -12.17 5.98
C LYS A 371 -23.99 -12.53 4.79
N ASN A 372 -24.44 -11.55 4.01
CA ASN A 372 -25.27 -11.77 2.82
C ASN A 372 -24.54 -12.61 1.74
N LYS A 373 -23.21 -12.53 1.69
CA LYS A 373 -22.37 -13.28 0.75
C LYS A 373 -21.79 -14.58 1.36
N GLY A 374 -22.19 -14.94 2.58
CA GLY A 374 -21.72 -16.14 3.26
C GLY A 374 -20.26 -16.07 3.76
N LEU A 375 -19.73 -14.87 3.95
CA LEU A 375 -18.38 -14.60 4.46
C LEU A 375 -18.43 -14.19 5.94
N GLN A 376 -17.36 -14.47 6.66
CA GLN A 376 -17.11 -13.97 8.01
C GLN A 376 -16.29 -12.68 7.94
N LEU A 377 -16.81 -11.61 8.53
CA LEU A 377 -16.08 -10.36 8.68
C LEU A 377 -15.01 -10.49 9.80
N VAL A 378 -13.78 -10.09 9.52
CA VAL A 378 -12.69 -10.04 10.51
C VAL A 378 -12.13 -8.63 10.55
N CYS A 379 -12.20 -7.98 11.71
CA CYS A 379 -11.65 -6.66 11.92
C CYS A 379 -10.60 -6.72 13.04
N PRO A 380 -9.33 -6.39 12.78
CA PRO A 380 -8.35 -6.26 13.85
C PRO A 380 -8.79 -5.24 14.92
N PRO A 381 -8.27 -5.35 16.14
CA PRO A 381 -8.44 -4.30 17.16
C PRO A 381 -8.02 -2.93 16.61
N PRO A 382 -8.70 -1.83 16.99
CA PRO A 382 -8.37 -0.49 16.52
C PRO A 382 -6.90 -0.10 16.72
N SER A 383 -6.26 -0.55 17.81
CA SER A 383 -4.85 -0.30 18.11
C SER A 383 -3.87 -0.93 17.12
N LEU A 384 -4.31 -1.91 16.33
CA LEU A 384 -3.54 -2.58 15.30
C LEU A 384 -3.93 -2.15 13.87
N CYS A 385 -4.92 -1.26 13.73
CA CYS A 385 -5.40 -0.76 12.43
C CYS A 385 -4.66 0.52 11.97
N THR A 386 -3.92 1.19 12.86
CA THR A 386 -3.02 2.31 12.54
C THR A 386 -1.60 1.80 12.36
N ASP A 387 -0.70 2.63 11.85
CA ASP A 387 0.69 2.24 11.61
C ASP A 387 1.39 1.87 12.91
N ASN A 388 1.97 0.66 12.96
CA ASN A 388 2.60 0.13 14.16
C ASN A 388 3.71 -0.89 13.83
N GLY A 389 4.60 -1.17 14.80
CA GLY A 389 5.65 -2.17 14.62
C GLY A 389 5.15 -3.62 14.64
N VAL A 390 3.97 -3.89 15.23
CA VAL A 390 3.43 -5.25 15.39
C VAL A 390 3.08 -5.85 14.04
N MET A 391 2.40 -5.09 13.17
CA MET A 391 2.05 -5.55 11.83
C MET A 391 3.30 -5.88 10.99
N VAL A 392 4.38 -5.11 11.17
CA VAL A 392 5.66 -5.32 10.48
C VAL A 392 6.37 -6.55 11.02
N ALA A 393 6.45 -6.71 12.34
CA ALA A 393 7.04 -7.88 12.98
C ALA A 393 6.29 -9.15 12.58
N TRP A 394 4.95 -9.13 12.64
CA TRP A 394 4.11 -10.28 12.28
C TRP A 394 4.26 -10.69 10.82
N THR A 395 4.26 -9.73 9.91
CA THR A 395 4.50 -9.99 8.48
C THR A 395 5.90 -10.54 8.26
N GLY A 396 6.88 -10.02 9.00
CA GLY A 396 8.23 -10.55 9.04
C GLY A 396 8.27 -12.03 9.46
N ILE A 397 7.53 -12.40 10.51
CA ILE A 397 7.40 -13.79 10.95
C ILE A 397 6.79 -14.67 9.85
N GLU A 398 5.71 -14.23 9.20
CA GLU A 398 5.09 -15.01 8.10
C GLU A 398 6.06 -15.20 6.91
N HIS A 399 6.80 -14.17 6.51
CA HIS A 399 7.84 -14.29 5.48
C HIS A 399 9.00 -15.19 5.91
N PHE A 400 9.45 -15.07 7.17
CA PHE A 400 10.53 -15.89 7.70
C PHE A 400 10.19 -17.38 7.68
N GLN A 401 8.96 -17.74 8.06
CA GLN A 401 8.47 -19.12 8.02
C GLN A 401 8.48 -19.71 6.61
N MET A 402 8.30 -18.87 5.59
CA MET A 402 8.38 -19.25 4.17
C MET A 402 9.80 -19.20 3.60
N GLY A 403 10.82 -18.92 4.43
CA GLY A 403 12.21 -18.77 3.99
C GLY A 403 12.47 -17.51 3.16
N ARG A 404 11.60 -16.49 3.27
CA ARG A 404 11.69 -15.23 2.53
C ARG A 404 12.35 -14.15 3.39
N PHE A 405 13.68 -14.15 3.41
CA PHE A 405 14.48 -13.15 4.11
C PHE A 405 15.82 -12.98 3.42
N ASP A 406 16.44 -11.83 3.62
CA ASP A 406 17.81 -11.58 3.21
C ASP A 406 18.78 -12.05 4.31
N PRO A 407 19.99 -12.53 3.95
CA PRO A 407 21.03 -12.79 4.92
C PRO A 407 21.43 -11.48 5.65
N PRO A 408 22.13 -11.59 6.80
CA PRO A 408 22.61 -10.42 7.52
C PRO A 408 23.43 -9.50 6.58
N PRO A 409 23.27 -8.17 6.68
CA PRO A 409 24.09 -7.24 5.91
C PRO A 409 25.59 -7.45 6.14
N PRO A 410 26.44 -7.32 5.10
CA PRO A 410 27.89 -7.47 5.24
C PRO A 410 28.50 -6.50 6.27
N ALA A 411 29.57 -6.94 6.94
CA ALA A 411 30.24 -6.12 7.95
C ALA A 411 30.92 -4.86 7.36
N ASP A 412 31.39 -4.98 6.12
CA ASP A 412 32.14 -3.99 5.33
C ASP A 412 31.25 -3.16 4.38
N GLU A 413 29.94 -3.14 4.62
CA GLU A 413 28.99 -2.39 3.81
C GLU A 413 29.35 -0.88 3.75
N PRO A 414 29.54 -0.30 2.55
CA PRO A 414 29.87 1.12 2.39
C PRO A 414 28.79 2.04 2.95
N GLU A 415 29.20 3.22 3.43
CA GLU A 415 28.28 4.22 3.99
C GLU A 415 27.32 4.81 2.94
N ASP A 416 27.69 4.74 1.65
CA ASP A 416 26.89 5.18 0.50
C ASP A 416 26.03 4.07 -0.13
N THR A 417 25.85 2.95 0.58
CA THR A 417 25.05 1.82 0.07
C THR A 417 23.63 2.25 -0.28
N VAL A 418 23.20 1.88 -1.49
CA VAL A 418 21.85 2.13 -1.98
C VAL A 418 20.90 1.09 -1.38
N TYR A 419 19.93 1.57 -0.60
CA TYR A 419 18.87 0.73 -0.04
C TYR A 419 17.77 0.48 -1.08
N ASP A 420 17.25 -0.76 -1.14
CA ASP A 420 16.06 -1.08 -1.95
C ASP A 420 14.80 -0.51 -1.29
N LEU A 421 14.59 0.79 -1.45
CA LEU A 421 13.37 1.46 -1.03
C LEU A 421 12.37 1.45 -2.18
N ARG A 422 11.11 1.17 -1.86
CA ARG A 422 10.00 1.16 -2.83
C ARG A 422 8.96 2.20 -2.44
N PRO A 423 9.21 3.52 -2.58
CA PRO A 423 8.25 4.57 -2.17
C PRO A 423 6.88 4.41 -2.82
N ARG A 424 6.86 3.88 -4.05
CA ARG A 424 5.66 3.43 -4.75
C ARG A 424 5.79 1.93 -4.96
N TRP A 425 4.93 1.19 -4.30
CA TRP A 425 4.89 -0.26 -4.38
C TRP A 425 3.42 -0.68 -4.34
N PRO A 426 2.80 -0.94 -5.49
CA PRO A 426 1.46 -1.50 -5.53
C PRO A 426 1.46 -2.90 -4.93
N LEU A 427 0.44 -3.21 -4.12
CA LEU A 427 0.27 -4.54 -3.54
C LEU A 427 -0.42 -5.46 -4.55
N GLY A 428 0.37 -6.34 -5.17
CA GLY A 428 -0.14 -7.31 -6.14
C GLY A 428 -0.42 -6.73 -7.52
N GLU A 429 -0.99 -7.57 -8.38
CA GLU A 429 -1.34 -7.20 -9.75
C GLU A 429 -2.78 -6.68 -9.83
N GLU A 430 -3.01 -5.66 -10.67
CA GLU A 430 -4.35 -5.13 -10.92
C GLU A 430 -5.20 -6.13 -11.69
N TYR A 431 -6.42 -6.40 -11.21
CA TYR A 431 -7.35 -7.32 -11.84
C TYR A 431 -7.77 -6.83 -13.23
N ALA A 432 -7.47 -7.62 -14.26
CA ALA A 432 -7.60 -7.21 -15.66
C ALA A 432 -9.05 -6.87 -16.07
N GLU A 433 -10.04 -7.65 -15.62
CA GLU A 433 -11.46 -7.41 -15.92
C GLU A 433 -12.03 -6.21 -15.14
N GLY A 434 -11.34 -5.77 -14.08
CA GLY A 434 -11.72 -4.61 -13.29
C GLY A 434 -11.34 -3.26 -13.92
N LYS A 435 -10.65 -3.25 -15.07
CA LYS A 435 -10.28 -2.03 -15.77
C LYS A 435 -11.51 -1.40 -16.42
N SER A 436 -11.96 -0.25 -15.90
CA SER A 436 -12.90 0.58 -16.67
C SER A 436 -12.17 1.24 -17.84
N GLU A 437 -12.76 1.22 -19.03
CA GLU A 437 -12.23 1.92 -20.22
C GLU A 437 -12.21 3.46 -20.07
N ALA A 438 -12.57 4.00 -18.90
CA ALA A 438 -12.55 5.43 -18.61
C ALA A 438 -11.14 5.94 -18.27
N ARG A 439 -10.11 5.56 -19.05
CA ARG A 439 -8.92 6.40 -19.16
C ARG A 439 -9.24 7.52 -20.12
N SER A 440 -9.61 8.67 -19.54
CA SER A 440 -9.58 9.96 -20.20
C SER A 440 -8.34 10.04 -21.08
N MET A 441 -8.54 10.03 -22.40
CA MET A 441 -7.51 10.31 -23.40
C MET A 441 -7.12 11.78 -23.32
N ARG A 442 -6.51 12.21 -22.23
CA ARG A 442 -5.45 13.20 -22.31
C ARG A 442 -4.17 12.41 -22.33
N LYS A 443 -3.70 12.09 -23.54
CA LYS A 443 -2.26 11.91 -23.78
C LYS A 443 -1.59 13.11 -23.10
N ALA A 444 -1.00 12.89 -21.93
CA ALA A 444 0.05 13.77 -21.46
C ALA A 444 1.01 13.82 -22.64
N ARG A 445 1.15 14.98 -23.28
CA ARG A 445 2.23 15.23 -24.21
C ARG A 445 3.49 15.12 -23.36
N MET A 446 3.99 13.90 -23.23
CA MET A 446 5.35 13.62 -22.83
C MET A 446 6.19 14.30 -23.91
N HIS A 447 6.59 15.54 -23.65
CA HIS A 447 7.65 16.14 -24.44
C HIS A 447 8.86 15.22 -24.26
N PRO A 448 9.40 14.64 -25.34
CA PRO A 448 10.59 13.83 -25.24
C PRO A 448 11.69 14.68 -24.60
N SER A 449 12.37 14.17 -23.58
CA SER A 449 13.55 14.85 -23.03
C SER A 449 14.57 15.07 -24.16
N LEU A 450 15.32 16.17 -24.13
CA LEU A 450 16.40 16.45 -25.08
C LEU A 450 17.37 15.25 -25.23
N THR A 451 17.56 14.49 -24.15
CA THR A 451 18.34 13.24 -24.13
C THR A 451 17.75 12.14 -25.02
N SER A 452 16.43 12.00 -25.07
CA SER A 452 15.73 11.01 -25.92
C SER A 452 15.74 11.37 -27.41
N LEU A 453 15.80 12.67 -27.76
CA LEU A 453 15.95 13.14 -29.14
C LEU A 453 17.38 12.92 -29.66
N ILE A 454 18.38 13.05 -28.81
CA ILE A 454 19.79 12.82 -29.17
C ILE A 454 20.05 11.32 -29.40
N GLN A 455 19.47 10.42 -28.58
CA GLN A 455 19.61 8.97 -28.76
C GLN A 455 18.77 8.39 -29.92
N GLY A 456 17.64 9.03 -30.27
CA GLY A 456 16.87 8.67 -31.47
C GLY A 456 17.59 9.02 -32.78
N SER A 457 18.41 10.07 -32.77
CA SER A 457 19.16 10.52 -33.95
C SER A 457 20.39 9.66 -34.24
N THR A 458 20.93 8.94 -33.25
CA THR A 458 22.07 8.03 -33.42
C THR A 458 21.68 6.63 -33.90
N LYS A 459 20.41 6.24 -33.78
CA LYS A 459 19.88 4.94 -34.26
C LYS A 459 19.35 4.97 -35.70
N GLN A 460 19.47 6.10 -36.40
CA GLN A 460 19.14 6.24 -37.83
C GLN A 460 20.39 6.37 -38.73
N LEU A 461 21.60 6.19 -38.18
CA LEU A 461 22.87 6.33 -38.91
C LEU A 461 23.80 5.09 -38.83
N LEU A 462 23.23 3.91 -38.52
CA LEU A 462 23.81 2.59 -38.78
C LEU A 462 22.74 1.76 -39.49
#